data_AF-A0A5C6ASQ6-F1
#
_entry.id   AF-A0A5C6ASQ6-F1
#
_cell.length_a   1.000
_cell.length_b   1.000
_cell.length_c   1.000
_cell.angle_alpha   90.00
_cell.angle_beta   90.00
_cell.angle_gamma   90.00
#
_symmetry.space_group_name_H-M   'P 1'
#
loop_
_entity.id
_entity.type
_entity.pdbx_description
1 polymer ?
#
loop_
_entity_poly.entity_id
_entity_poly.type
_entity_poly.pdbx_seq_one_letter_code
_entity_poly.pdbx_strand_id
1 'polypeptide(L)'
;MHFWPRGAFRQSLPAHVILSPCVIDGMTCSNPEMDLVMNKPVNGKSSPKSSIATAVAIAKTQEQEQAERRKTAYKLVSLFLALALLAAFALNASAQAPKYDSIPLGVNLDEAQKKAMESSAKAYITARDLSSLDARQQGMAKFYFTKYIPSEITQPRISPESSTLLLDVQKRLASAMRSPSPVAARTVAGWLYTGLKPVATGNYPPAGRISAIMCISRLDSGYANGVPVPNSNVLTDLLPIYRDAKTPDAVRAAALQGIDRYVRYTPIASIAAAGKTALLADMNQLVQADPPAGRDPMAHAYLQRFAVNILSNLSNDANLAKTLVSISTKATAPDLVALHSAAKFGSVESNAVKGVVPTPKDVVKNWSTRAVETMKSEITRLKALNKQGAMMTDTRVKQPLDPEKYLGIKSDDEENKPTTNAMSMEDSMMDSMDSSMMESYGSGMDGMEGMDSMMDGMGGYGMMSGMVAAAKPKPPEVVASLQKLNYMFEQIHLGATGSAQLGTPRNPAGLLAAVDPASKPLVENWLIVLTEVINAVNENKLDNERAYLAALEENVIKLEAFAEAPKAAADPSDTPTIPSGLEDLLGGL
;
A
#
# COMPACT_ATOMS: atom_id res chain seq x y z
N MET A 1 0.86 -25.49 -7.68
CA MET A 1 -0.62 -25.43 -7.58
C MET A 1 -1.11 -24.14 -8.24
N HIS A 2 -1.84 -24.23 -9.35
CA HIS A 2 -2.52 -23.10 -10.01
C HIS A 2 -4.02 -23.41 -10.14
N PHE A 3 -4.91 -22.49 -9.70
CA PHE A 3 -5.91 -21.71 -10.49
C PHE A 3 -7.09 -21.18 -9.60
N TRP A 4 -7.21 -19.83 -9.49
CA TRP A 4 -8.42 -18.94 -9.55
C TRP A 4 -9.63 -19.08 -8.56
N PRO A 5 -10.61 -18.13 -8.47
CA PRO A 5 -10.78 -16.79 -9.07
C PRO A 5 -10.99 -15.61 -8.06
N ARG A 6 -10.97 -14.38 -8.57
CA ARG A 6 -11.22 -13.12 -7.82
C ARG A 6 -12.71 -12.76 -7.78
N GLY A 7 -13.23 -12.50 -6.59
CA GLY A 7 -14.55 -11.90 -6.32
C GLY A 7 -14.42 -10.51 -5.70
N ALA A 8 -15.30 -9.60 -6.13
CA ALA A 8 -15.31 -8.17 -5.83
C ALA A 8 -15.87 -7.83 -4.44
N PHE A 9 -15.34 -6.77 -3.81
CA PHE A 9 -16.10 -5.96 -2.85
C PHE A 9 -15.74 -4.47 -3.04
N ARG A 10 -16.66 -3.74 -3.69
CA ARG A 10 -16.79 -2.29 -3.56
C ARG A 10 -17.62 -2.04 -2.30
N GLN A 11 -17.05 -1.37 -1.30
CA GLN A 11 -17.86 -0.68 -0.31
C GLN A 11 -18.04 0.77 -0.76
N SER A 12 -19.29 1.11 -1.06
CA SER A 12 -19.80 2.46 -1.23
C SER A 12 -19.67 3.23 0.08
N LEU A 13 -18.92 4.32 0.09
CA LEU A 13 -19.02 5.35 1.12
C LEU A 13 -20.25 6.21 0.84
N PRO A 14 -21.09 6.53 1.84
CA PRO A 14 -22.27 7.37 1.63
C PRO A 14 -21.88 8.83 1.38
N ALA A 15 -22.69 9.45 0.53
CA ALA A 15 -22.57 10.80 0.02
C ALA A 15 -22.43 11.86 1.13
N HIS A 16 -21.52 12.81 0.88
CA HIS A 16 -21.47 14.06 1.62
C HIS A 16 -22.78 14.82 1.48
N VAL A 17 -23.38 15.11 2.63
CA VAL A 17 -24.50 16.04 2.81
C VAL A 17 -24.06 17.42 2.33
N ILE A 18 -24.67 17.88 1.24
CA ILE A 18 -24.59 19.26 0.75
C ILE A 18 -25.50 20.09 1.66
N LEU A 19 -24.91 20.89 2.55
CA LEU A 19 -25.65 21.95 3.25
C LEU A 19 -25.58 23.22 2.40
N SER A 20 -26.66 23.48 1.66
CA SER A 20 -26.96 24.81 1.13
C SER A 20 -27.39 25.74 2.27
N PRO A 21 -26.98 27.02 2.27
CA PRO A 21 -27.45 27.98 3.26
C PRO A 21 -28.85 28.47 2.88
N CYS A 22 -29.84 28.12 3.70
CA CYS A 22 -31.14 28.78 3.69
C CYS A 22 -30.99 30.15 4.35
N VAL A 23 -31.18 31.19 3.55
CA VAL A 23 -31.47 32.56 3.96
C VAL A 23 -32.87 32.56 4.59
N ILE A 24 -32.98 33.00 5.84
CA ILE A 24 -34.28 33.40 6.41
C ILE A 24 -34.09 34.78 7.05
N ASP A 25 -34.61 35.77 6.32
CA ASP A 25 -34.89 37.11 6.81
C ASP A 25 -36.13 37.10 7.72
N GLY A 26 -36.04 37.91 8.78
CA GLY A 26 -37.09 38.83 9.23
C GLY A 26 -38.46 38.30 9.69
N MET A 27 -38.82 38.67 10.93
CA MET A 27 -40.12 39.19 11.42
C MET A 27 -40.55 38.53 12.74
N THR A 28 -40.31 39.23 13.87
CA THR A 28 -41.25 40.08 14.64
C THR A 28 -42.18 39.32 15.59
N CYS A 29 -41.95 39.57 16.87
CA CYS A 29 -42.93 39.86 17.94
C CYS A 29 -44.36 39.33 17.77
N SER A 30 -44.70 38.30 18.56
CA SER A 30 -46.03 38.17 19.18
C SER A 30 -46.02 37.11 20.29
N ASN A 31 -45.96 37.57 21.54
CA ASN A 31 -46.76 36.99 22.63
C ASN A 31 -48.08 37.80 22.64
N PRO A 32 -49.19 37.35 23.24
CA PRO A 32 -49.34 36.26 24.22
C PRO A 32 -50.59 35.38 24.01
N GLU A 33 -50.67 34.21 24.64
CA GLU A 33 -51.91 33.72 25.26
C GLU A 33 -51.59 32.49 26.12
N MET A 34 -51.62 32.70 27.44
CA MET A 34 -51.64 31.63 28.42
C MET A 34 -53.09 31.25 28.68
N ASP A 35 -53.41 29.97 28.46
CA ASP A 35 -54.69 29.39 28.86
C ASP A 35 -54.90 29.51 30.37
N LEU A 36 -56.02 30.15 30.71
CA LEU A 36 -56.56 30.29 32.05
C LEU A 36 -57.02 28.93 32.59
N VAL A 37 -56.31 28.43 33.58
CA VAL A 37 -56.78 27.35 34.47
C VAL A 37 -57.83 27.94 35.43
N MET A 38 -59.10 27.62 35.20
CA MET A 38 -60.14 27.71 36.22
C MET A 38 -60.03 26.48 37.14
N ASN A 39 -59.49 26.64 38.35
CA ASN A 39 -59.77 25.71 39.44
C ASN A 39 -60.01 26.45 40.76
N LYS A 40 -61.08 26.00 41.42
CA LYS A 40 -61.83 26.62 42.52
C LYS A 40 -61.00 26.92 43.79
N PRO A 41 -61.48 27.86 44.63
CA PRO A 41 -60.76 28.33 45.81
C PRO A 41 -60.85 27.31 46.95
N VAL A 42 -59.69 26.88 47.44
CA VAL A 42 -59.57 26.24 48.76
C VAL A 42 -59.26 27.33 49.77
N ASN A 43 -60.29 27.71 50.54
CA ASN A 43 -60.17 28.60 51.68
C ASN A 43 -59.27 27.97 52.76
N GLY A 44 -58.04 28.47 52.87
CA GLY A 44 -57.13 28.11 53.95
C GLY A 44 -56.42 29.36 54.46
N LYS A 45 -56.91 29.92 55.57
CA LYS A 45 -56.22 30.97 56.34
C LYS A 45 -54.82 30.45 56.71
N SER A 46 -53.79 30.94 56.03
CA SER A 46 -52.39 30.70 56.41
C SER A 46 -51.65 32.02 56.59
N SER A 47 -50.85 32.01 57.65
CA SER A 47 -50.09 33.09 58.25
C SER A 47 -49.19 33.89 57.28
N PRO A 48 -49.03 35.22 57.46
CA PRO A 48 -48.18 36.08 56.62
C PRO A 48 -46.67 35.81 56.74
N LYS A 49 -46.25 34.82 57.53
CA LYS A 49 -44.82 34.46 57.69
C LYS A 49 -44.31 33.43 56.67
N SER A 50 -45.20 32.84 55.87
CA SER A 50 -44.84 31.84 54.84
C SER A 50 -44.44 32.46 53.49
N SER A 51 -44.99 33.63 53.12
CA SER A 51 -44.75 34.21 51.78
C SER A 51 -43.35 34.82 51.63
N ILE A 52 -42.74 35.34 52.70
CA ILE A 52 -41.39 35.92 52.67
C ILE A 52 -40.33 34.82 52.54
N ALA A 53 -40.48 33.70 53.25
CA ALA A 53 -39.56 32.56 53.14
C ALA A 53 -39.59 31.95 51.73
N THR A 54 -40.78 31.89 51.12
CA THR A 54 -40.96 31.39 49.75
C THR A 54 -40.37 32.36 48.71
N ALA A 55 -40.54 33.67 48.90
CA ALA A 55 -39.95 34.69 48.01
C ALA A 55 -38.41 34.72 48.07
N VAL A 56 -37.82 34.54 49.26
CA VAL A 56 -36.36 34.47 49.44
C VAL A 56 -35.78 33.18 48.84
N ALA A 57 -36.51 32.06 48.93
CA ALA A 57 -36.11 30.82 48.27
C ALA A 57 -36.09 30.99 46.74
N ILE A 58 -37.15 31.54 46.14
CA ILE A 58 -37.25 31.78 44.70
C ILE A 58 -36.14 32.72 44.20
N ALA A 59 -35.82 33.78 44.95
CA ALA A 59 -34.74 34.71 44.59
C ALA A 59 -33.36 34.02 44.56
N LYS A 60 -33.07 33.13 45.53
CA LYS A 60 -31.82 32.35 45.54
C LYS A 60 -31.76 31.35 44.38
N THR A 61 -32.87 30.71 44.01
CA THR A 61 -32.90 29.79 42.86
C THR A 61 -32.67 30.53 41.54
N GLN A 62 -33.24 31.74 41.38
CA GLN A 62 -33.02 32.58 40.19
C GLN A 62 -31.56 33.03 40.06
N GLU A 63 -30.89 33.36 41.17
CA GLU A 63 -29.47 33.74 41.15
C GLU A 63 -28.57 32.56 40.76
N GLN A 64 -28.85 31.35 41.27
CA GLN A 64 -28.15 30.13 40.88
C GLN A 64 -28.38 29.78 39.40
N GLU A 65 -29.61 29.91 38.91
CA GLU A 65 -29.92 29.66 37.51
C GLU A 65 -29.23 30.66 36.57
N GLN A 66 -29.16 31.95 36.96
CA GLN A 66 -28.39 32.96 36.23
C GLN A 66 -26.89 32.67 36.23
N ALA A 67 -26.33 32.18 37.34
CA ALA A 67 -24.93 31.79 37.42
C ALA A 67 -24.60 30.60 36.49
N GLU A 68 -25.45 29.57 36.45
CA GLU A 68 -25.28 28.43 35.55
C GLU A 68 -25.49 28.81 34.07
N ARG A 69 -26.44 29.70 33.76
CA ARG A 69 -26.60 30.25 32.41
C ARG A 69 -25.36 31.04 31.97
N ARG A 70 -24.74 31.83 32.87
CA ARG A 70 -23.48 32.53 32.58
C ARG A 70 -22.34 31.55 32.34
N LYS A 71 -22.17 30.52 33.17
CA LYS A 71 -21.15 29.46 32.94
C LYS A 71 -21.38 28.75 31.62
N THR A 72 -22.62 28.45 31.27
CA THR A 72 -22.98 27.81 29.99
C THR A 72 -22.68 28.72 28.82
N ALA A 73 -23.01 30.02 28.92
CA ALA A 73 -22.66 31.02 27.91
C ALA A 73 -21.15 31.15 27.74
N TYR A 74 -20.37 31.21 28.84
CA TYR A 74 -18.91 31.25 28.76
C TYR A 74 -18.33 29.99 28.12
N LYS A 75 -18.85 28.80 28.43
CA LYS A 75 -18.44 27.55 27.78
C LYS A 75 -18.71 27.59 26.28
N LEU A 76 -19.90 28.03 25.86
CA LEU A 76 -20.26 28.15 24.44
C LEU A 76 -19.39 29.17 23.71
N VAL A 77 -19.14 30.34 24.31
CA VAL A 77 -18.24 31.35 23.73
C VAL A 77 -16.81 30.81 23.63
N SER A 78 -16.30 30.12 24.65
CA SER A 78 -14.95 29.53 24.61
C SER A 78 -14.82 28.43 23.55
N LEU A 79 -15.85 27.59 23.37
CA LEU A 79 -15.91 26.57 22.33
C LEU A 79 -15.91 27.22 20.93
N PHE A 80 -16.72 28.27 20.75
CA PHE A 80 -16.78 29.00 19.49
C PHE A 80 -15.43 29.65 19.15
N LEU A 81 -14.77 30.26 20.14
CA LEU A 81 -13.46 30.88 19.94
C LEU A 81 -12.37 29.86 19.60
N ALA A 82 -12.40 28.69 20.25
CA ALA A 82 -11.50 27.57 19.94
C ALA A 82 -11.74 27.02 18.51
N LEU A 83 -13.00 26.88 18.09
CA LEU A 83 -13.35 26.47 16.74
C LEU A 83 -12.93 27.52 15.69
N ALA A 84 -13.11 28.81 15.99
CA ALA A 84 -12.68 29.89 15.10
C ALA A 84 -11.15 29.93 14.96
N LEU A 85 -10.40 29.73 16.04
CA LEU A 85 -8.94 29.60 16.00
C LEU A 85 -8.51 28.38 15.19
N LEU A 86 -9.12 27.21 15.40
CA LEU A 86 -8.85 26.00 14.62
C LEU A 86 -9.16 26.21 13.13
N ALA A 87 -10.25 26.90 12.80
CA ALA A 87 -10.59 27.25 11.42
C ALA A 87 -9.56 28.22 10.81
N ALA A 88 -9.09 29.22 11.56
CA ALA A 88 -8.04 30.13 11.12
C ALA A 88 -6.71 29.41 10.89
N PHE A 89 -6.34 28.45 11.75
CA PHE A 89 -5.17 27.59 11.54
C PHE A 89 -5.34 26.67 10.33
N ALA A 90 -6.53 26.09 10.12
CA ALA A 90 -6.83 25.26 8.95
C ALA A 90 -6.78 26.05 7.64
N LEU A 91 -7.27 27.29 7.63
CA LEU A 91 -7.21 28.19 6.48
C LEU A 91 -5.77 28.65 6.18
N ASN A 92 -4.96 28.92 7.21
CA ASN A 92 -3.54 29.23 7.02
C ASN A 92 -2.73 28.01 6.54
N ALA A 93 -3.09 26.81 6.97
CA ALA A 93 -2.48 25.58 6.50
C ALA A 93 -2.84 25.27 5.03
N SER A 94 -4.07 25.57 4.59
CA SER A 94 -4.47 25.38 3.19
C SER A 94 -3.97 26.48 2.25
N ALA A 95 -3.76 27.71 2.75
CA ALA A 95 -3.19 28.82 1.99
C ALA A 95 -1.67 28.68 1.72
N GLN A 96 -0.98 27.75 2.39
CA GLN A 96 0.42 27.42 2.13
C GLN A 96 0.61 26.35 1.05
N ALA A 97 -0.45 25.91 0.37
CA ALA A 97 -0.31 24.99 -0.74
C ALA A 97 0.68 25.58 -1.78
N PRO A 98 1.79 24.91 -2.08
CA PRO A 98 2.78 25.42 -3.01
C PRO A 98 2.12 25.74 -4.36
N LYS A 99 2.41 26.94 -4.88
CA LYS A 99 1.93 27.35 -6.20
C LYS A 99 2.67 26.53 -7.25
N TYR A 100 1.93 25.68 -7.94
CA TYR A 100 2.43 24.90 -9.07
C TYR A 100 2.11 25.59 -10.39
N ASP A 101 3.03 25.48 -11.34
CA ASP A 101 2.81 25.94 -12.70
C ASP A 101 1.84 24.99 -13.42
N SER A 102 1.21 25.47 -14.48
CA SER A 102 0.47 24.64 -15.44
C SER A 102 0.91 25.00 -16.86
N ILE A 103 0.92 24.01 -17.75
CA ILE A 103 1.24 24.26 -19.16
C ILE A 103 -0.06 24.66 -19.85
N PRO A 104 -0.19 25.91 -20.34
CA PRO A 104 -1.35 26.27 -21.14
C PRO A 104 -1.29 25.55 -22.48
N LEU A 105 -2.40 24.96 -22.90
CA LEU A 105 -2.51 24.33 -24.21
C LEU A 105 -2.42 25.37 -25.36
N GLY A 106 -2.74 26.63 -25.07
CA GLY A 106 -2.70 27.74 -26.02
C GLY A 106 -3.81 27.72 -27.08
N VAL A 107 -4.67 26.69 -27.07
CA VAL A 107 -5.80 26.49 -27.98
C VAL A 107 -6.97 25.94 -27.18
N ASN A 108 -8.16 26.52 -27.37
CA ASN A 108 -9.40 25.95 -26.84
C ASN A 108 -9.85 24.83 -27.79
N LEU A 109 -9.72 23.59 -27.35
CA LEU A 109 -10.16 22.43 -28.11
C LEU A 109 -11.58 22.04 -27.73
N ASP A 110 -12.47 21.94 -28.72
CA ASP A 110 -13.77 21.33 -28.53
C ASP A 110 -13.65 19.79 -28.41
N GLU A 111 -14.73 19.15 -27.97
CA GLU A 111 -14.76 17.70 -27.75
C GLU A 111 -14.54 16.89 -29.05
N ALA A 112 -14.97 17.43 -30.19
CA ALA A 112 -14.78 16.78 -31.49
C ALA A 112 -13.30 16.81 -31.92
N GLN A 113 -12.61 17.92 -31.68
CA GLN A 113 -11.18 18.09 -31.92
C GLN A 113 -10.36 17.19 -30.99
N LYS A 114 -10.73 17.07 -29.72
CA LYS A 114 -10.10 16.12 -28.79
C LYS A 114 -10.20 14.69 -29.30
N LYS A 115 -11.40 14.23 -29.66
CA LYS A 115 -11.63 12.89 -30.24
C LYS A 115 -10.89 12.68 -31.55
N ALA A 116 -10.83 13.70 -32.42
CA ALA A 116 -10.10 13.62 -33.68
C ALA A 116 -8.58 13.47 -33.46
N MET A 117 -8.02 14.18 -32.47
CA MET A 117 -6.62 14.02 -32.10
C MET A 117 -6.33 12.65 -31.49
N GLU A 118 -7.18 12.17 -30.57
CA GLU A 118 -7.02 10.84 -29.97
C GLU A 118 -7.13 9.73 -31.01
N SER A 119 -8.08 9.84 -31.94
CA SER A 119 -8.23 8.94 -33.07
C SER A 119 -7.00 8.96 -33.97
N SER A 120 -6.48 10.16 -34.29
CA SER A 120 -5.26 10.32 -35.10
C SER A 120 -4.03 9.74 -34.39
N ALA A 121 -3.92 9.94 -33.08
CA ALA A 121 -2.85 9.38 -32.24
C ALA A 121 -2.91 7.84 -32.21
N LYS A 122 -4.13 7.27 -32.07
CA LYS A 122 -4.35 5.83 -32.15
C LYS A 122 -3.98 5.29 -33.53
N ALA A 123 -4.47 5.91 -34.60
CA ALA A 123 -4.18 5.54 -35.98
C ALA A 123 -2.67 5.55 -36.23
N TYR A 124 -1.97 6.60 -35.78
CA TYR A 124 -0.52 6.73 -35.90
C TYR A 124 0.23 5.58 -35.21
N ILE A 125 -0.09 5.27 -33.95
CA ILE A 125 0.56 4.19 -33.21
C ILE A 125 0.35 2.83 -33.89
N THR A 126 -0.84 2.58 -34.47
CA THR A 126 -1.19 1.29 -35.07
C THR A 126 -0.81 1.14 -36.53
N ALA A 127 -0.36 2.22 -37.18
CA ALA A 127 -0.05 2.21 -38.60
C ALA A 127 1.18 1.33 -38.89
N ARG A 128 1.01 0.35 -39.78
CA ARG A 128 2.12 -0.46 -40.29
C ARG A 128 3.01 0.33 -41.26
N ASP A 129 2.38 1.23 -42.01
CA ASP A 129 3.02 2.12 -42.97
C ASP A 129 2.60 3.56 -42.68
N LEU A 130 3.58 4.39 -42.29
CA LEU A 130 3.36 5.81 -41.96
C LEU A 130 3.02 6.65 -43.20
N SER A 131 3.34 6.18 -44.41
CA SER A 131 3.00 6.88 -45.66
C SER A 131 1.50 6.86 -45.96
N SER A 132 0.76 5.93 -45.33
CA SER A 132 -0.71 5.85 -45.45
C SER A 132 -1.44 6.95 -44.68
N LEU A 133 -0.75 7.65 -43.77
CA LEU A 133 -1.34 8.71 -42.95
C LEU A 133 -1.08 10.07 -43.59
N ASP A 134 -2.13 10.88 -43.72
CA ASP A 134 -2.00 12.23 -44.24
C ASP A 134 -1.18 13.14 -43.29
N ALA A 135 -0.62 14.22 -43.82
CA ALA A 135 0.22 15.14 -43.03
C ALA A 135 -0.55 15.76 -41.85
N ARG A 136 -1.88 15.88 -41.97
CA ARG A 136 -2.75 16.43 -40.94
C ARG A 136 -2.88 15.49 -39.75
N GLN A 137 -3.12 14.20 -39.98
CA GLN A 137 -3.20 13.14 -38.98
C GLN A 137 -1.87 12.99 -38.25
N GLN A 138 -0.75 13.01 -38.98
CA GLN A 138 0.59 13.00 -38.37
C GLN A 138 0.82 14.24 -37.50
N GLY A 139 0.42 15.42 -37.98
CA GLY A 139 0.48 16.67 -37.22
C GLY A 139 -0.37 16.64 -35.94
N MET A 140 -1.59 16.13 -36.02
CA MET A 140 -2.50 15.96 -34.88
C MET A 140 -1.95 14.95 -33.86
N ALA A 141 -1.45 13.80 -34.32
CA ALA A 141 -0.81 12.82 -33.44
C ALA A 141 0.42 13.42 -32.72
N LYS A 142 1.27 14.13 -33.45
CA LYS A 142 2.43 14.83 -32.86
C LYS A 142 2.00 15.86 -31.83
N PHE A 143 1.00 16.70 -32.14
CA PHE A 143 0.47 17.70 -31.22
C PHE A 143 -0.12 17.03 -29.96
N TYR A 144 -0.84 15.93 -30.12
CA TYR A 144 -1.40 15.16 -29.02
C TYR A 144 -0.34 14.71 -28.01
N PHE A 145 0.74 14.07 -28.49
CA PHE A 145 1.80 13.56 -27.61
C PHE A 145 2.73 14.64 -27.06
N THR A 146 2.99 15.72 -27.82
CA THR A 146 3.97 16.74 -27.42
C THR A 146 3.38 17.93 -26.67
N LYS A 147 2.08 18.23 -26.83
CA LYS A 147 1.44 19.42 -26.26
C LYS A 147 0.20 19.10 -25.43
N TYR A 148 -0.74 18.32 -25.98
CA TYR A 148 -2.01 18.03 -25.30
C TYR A 148 -1.80 17.24 -24.00
N ILE A 149 -1.18 16.06 -24.06
CA ILE A 149 -0.96 15.22 -22.87
C ILE A 149 -0.20 15.99 -21.77
N PRO A 150 0.96 16.63 -22.04
CA PRO A 150 1.65 17.42 -21.03
C PRO A 150 0.80 18.53 -20.42
N SER A 151 -0.01 19.22 -21.24
CA SER A 151 -0.90 20.27 -20.72
C SER A 151 -1.94 19.70 -19.77
N GLU A 152 -2.65 18.63 -20.15
CA GLU A 152 -3.74 18.07 -19.36
C GLU A 152 -3.24 17.49 -18.03
N ILE A 153 -2.11 16.78 -18.00
CA ILE A 153 -1.60 16.21 -16.73
C ILE A 153 -1.08 17.26 -15.74
N THR A 154 -0.85 18.50 -16.19
CA THR A 154 -0.46 19.63 -15.32
C THR A 154 -1.65 20.43 -14.81
N GLN A 155 -2.86 20.20 -15.35
CA GLN A 155 -4.05 20.89 -14.89
C GLN A 155 -4.51 20.34 -13.52
N PRO A 156 -4.84 21.20 -12.53
CA PRO A 156 -5.33 20.75 -11.23
C PRO A 156 -6.59 19.88 -11.32
N ARG A 157 -7.46 20.15 -12.31
CA ARG A 157 -8.72 19.43 -12.52
C ARG A 157 -8.52 17.94 -12.86
N ILE A 158 -7.44 17.61 -13.58
CA ILE A 158 -7.24 16.27 -14.18
C ILE A 158 -6.29 15.41 -13.33
N SER A 159 -5.80 15.93 -12.20
CA SER A 159 -4.89 15.18 -11.31
C SER A 159 -5.34 13.74 -10.97
N PRO A 160 -6.62 13.39 -10.81
CA PRO A 160 -7.04 12.01 -10.58
C PRO A 160 -6.93 11.11 -11.82
N GLU A 161 -7.16 11.67 -13.01
CA GLU A 161 -7.25 10.98 -14.30
C GLU A 161 -5.93 11.01 -15.08
N SER A 162 -4.93 11.77 -14.63
CA SER A 162 -3.62 11.84 -15.28
C SER A 162 -2.94 10.47 -15.38
N SER A 163 -3.16 9.62 -14.37
CA SER A 163 -2.62 8.27 -14.33
C SER A 163 -3.26 7.34 -15.36
N THR A 164 -4.60 7.40 -15.51
CA THR A 164 -5.34 6.56 -16.47
C THR A 164 -5.00 6.97 -17.91
N LEU A 165 -4.97 8.28 -18.19
CA LEU A 165 -4.59 8.81 -19.51
C LEU A 165 -3.21 8.29 -19.96
N LEU A 166 -2.20 8.39 -19.08
CA LEU A 166 -0.85 7.93 -19.43
C LEU A 166 -0.74 6.40 -19.46
N LEU A 167 -1.49 5.67 -18.64
CA LEU A 167 -1.51 4.20 -18.68
C LEU A 167 -2.07 3.70 -20.01
N ASP A 168 -3.12 4.32 -20.54
CA ASP A 168 -3.70 3.94 -21.83
C ASP A 168 -2.73 4.22 -22.98
N VAL A 169 -2.03 5.35 -22.92
CA VAL A 169 -0.97 5.69 -23.88
C VAL A 169 0.19 4.68 -23.78
N GLN A 170 0.63 4.32 -22.58
CA GLN A 170 1.69 3.33 -22.36
C GLN A 170 1.29 1.94 -22.90
N LYS A 171 0.06 1.48 -22.64
CA LYS A 171 -0.43 0.18 -23.14
C LYS A 171 -0.40 0.11 -24.67
N ARG A 172 -0.88 1.17 -25.33
CA ARG A 172 -0.86 1.28 -26.79
C ARG A 172 0.57 1.30 -27.33
N LEU A 173 1.45 2.07 -26.69
CA LEU A 173 2.85 2.16 -27.07
C LEU A 173 3.57 0.81 -26.91
N ALA A 174 3.41 0.14 -25.77
CA ALA A 174 4.03 -1.16 -25.50
C ALA A 174 3.57 -2.21 -26.53
N SER A 175 2.27 -2.27 -26.84
CA SER A 175 1.73 -3.14 -27.88
C SER A 175 2.33 -2.85 -29.25
N ALA A 176 2.44 -1.56 -29.63
CA ALA A 176 3.01 -1.16 -30.92
C ALA A 176 4.53 -1.41 -31.01
N MET A 177 5.27 -1.28 -29.91
CA MET A 177 6.71 -1.57 -29.88
C MET A 177 7.02 -3.06 -30.05
N ARG A 178 6.08 -3.96 -29.73
CA ARG A 178 6.18 -5.41 -29.99
C ARG A 178 5.78 -5.79 -31.44
N SER A 179 5.28 -4.84 -32.23
CA SER A 179 4.83 -5.10 -33.60
C SER A 179 6.01 -5.22 -34.60
N PRO A 180 5.80 -5.84 -35.79
CA PRO A 180 6.85 -6.02 -36.79
C PRO A 180 7.48 -4.73 -37.34
N SER A 181 6.80 -3.58 -37.20
CA SER A 181 7.28 -2.27 -37.67
C SER A 181 7.22 -1.25 -36.51
N PRO A 182 8.24 -1.21 -35.64
CA PRO A 182 8.23 -0.36 -34.45
C PRO A 182 8.55 1.13 -34.75
N VAL A 183 8.62 1.55 -36.02
CA VAL A 183 9.05 2.90 -36.40
C VAL A 183 8.09 3.97 -35.86
N ALA A 184 6.78 3.76 -36.02
CA ALA A 184 5.75 4.64 -35.48
C ALA A 184 5.84 4.75 -33.96
N ALA A 185 5.99 3.61 -33.29
CA ALA A 185 6.09 3.51 -31.85
C ALA A 185 7.33 4.22 -31.29
N ARG A 186 8.51 4.04 -31.91
CA ARG A 186 9.74 4.76 -31.55
C ARG A 186 9.59 6.27 -31.71
N THR A 187 8.92 6.71 -32.77
CA THR A 187 8.67 8.13 -33.04
C THR A 187 7.75 8.73 -31.97
N VAL A 188 6.67 8.03 -31.63
CA VAL A 188 5.75 8.42 -30.55
C VAL A 188 6.46 8.44 -29.20
N ALA A 189 7.32 7.47 -28.90
CA ALA A 189 8.14 7.46 -27.69
C ALA A 189 9.03 8.72 -27.61
N GLY A 190 9.64 9.13 -28.74
CA GLY A 190 10.42 10.38 -28.82
C GLY A 190 9.57 11.63 -28.57
N TRP A 191 8.36 11.69 -29.14
CA TRP A 191 7.42 12.79 -28.91
C TRP A 191 6.93 12.86 -27.47
N LEU A 192 6.56 11.73 -26.88
CA LEU A 192 6.17 11.62 -25.47
C LEU A 192 7.31 12.06 -24.55
N TYR A 193 8.52 11.57 -24.77
CA TYR A 193 9.68 12.00 -24.01
C TYR A 193 9.88 13.52 -24.09
N THR A 194 9.81 14.09 -25.30
CA THR A 194 9.96 15.53 -25.52
C THR A 194 8.88 16.34 -24.79
N GLY A 195 7.63 15.89 -24.81
CA GLY A 195 6.51 16.57 -24.15
C GLY A 195 6.52 16.43 -22.63
N LEU A 196 6.89 15.25 -22.11
CA LEU A 196 6.80 14.93 -20.69
C LEU A 196 8.05 15.35 -19.89
N LYS A 197 9.22 15.48 -20.53
CA LYS A 197 10.46 15.88 -19.85
C LYS A 197 10.34 17.23 -19.10
N PRO A 198 9.78 18.30 -19.70
CA PRO A 198 9.54 19.55 -18.98
C PRO A 198 8.63 19.33 -17.76
N VAL A 199 7.59 18.50 -17.88
CA VAL A 199 6.68 18.20 -16.78
C VAL A 199 7.40 17.49 -15.63
N ALA A 200 8.22 16.48 -15.93
CA ALA A 200 8.97 15.74 -14.90
C ALA A 200 9.95 16.64 -14.11
N THR A 201 10.63 17.54 -14.82
CA THR A 201 11.72 18.38 -14.27
C THR A 201 11.27 19.74 -13.72
N GLY A 202 10.10 20.24 -14.15
CA GLY A 202 9.59 21.54 -13.76
C GLY A 202 8.82 21.56 -12.43
N ASN A 203 8.35 22.76 -12.06
CA ASN A 203 7.56 23.00 -10.85
C ASN A 203 6.05 22.77 -11.09
N TYR A 204 5.69 21.55 -11.47
CA TYR A 204 4.31 21.13 -11.73
C TYR A 204 3.71 20.35 -10.55
N PRO A 205 2.37 20.15 -10.50
CA PRO A 205 1.75 19.36 -9.44
C PRO A 205 2.37 17.96 -9.31
N PRO A 206 2.62 17.45 -8.09
CA PRO A 206 3.33 16.19 -7.88
C PRO A 206 2.71 15.00 -8.61
N ALA A 207 1.38 14.94 -8.70
CA ALA A 207 0.68 13.89 -9.45
C ALA A 207 1.08 13.89 -10.93
N GLY A 208 1.05 15.05 -11.58
CA GLY A 208 1.47 15.21 -12.98
C GLY A 208 2.95 14.86 -13.18
N ARG A 209 3.82 15.30 -12.26
CA ARG A 209 5.26 14.97 -12.27
C ARG A 209 5.50 13.46 -12.15
N ILE A 210 4.85 12.80 -11.19
CA ILE A 210 4.94 11.34 -10.98
C ILE A 210 4.46 10.60 -12.23
N SER A 211 3.30 10.97 -12.75
CA SER A 211 2.75 10.39 -13.99
C SER A 211 3.73 10.53 -15.16
N ALA A 212 4.30 11.72 -15.37
CA ALA A 212 5.30 11.97 -16.40
C ALA A 212 6.57 11.12 -16.21
N ILE A 213 7.14 11.08 -14.99
CA ILE A 213 8.33 10.28 -14.67
C ILE A 213 8.08 8.79 -14.91
N MET A 214 6.96 8.26 -14.44
CA MET A 214 6.60 6.86 -14.63
C MET A 214 6.43 6.52 -16.11
N CYS A 215 5.86 7.43 -16.90
CA CYS A 215 5.79 7.26 -18.35
C CYS A 215 7.16 7.27 -19.01
N ILE A 216 8.00 8.28 -18.73
CA ILE A 216 9.36 8.39 -19.25
C ILE A 216 10.19 7.13 -18.93
N SER A 217 10.11 6.62 -17.71
CA SER A 217 10.87 5.43 -17.30
C SER A 217 10.48 4.15 -18.05
N ARG A 218 9.27 4.11 -18.59
CA ARG A 218 8.71 2.99 -19.36
C ARG A 218 8.83 3.18 -20.86
N LEU A 219 9.42 4.28 -21.32
CA LEU A 219 9.75 4.45 -22.72
C LEU A 219 10.96 3.57 -23.04
N ASP A 220 10.77 2.70 -24.02
CA ASP A 220 11.80 1.80 -24.51
C ASP A 220 12.33 2.29 -25.86
N SER A 221 13.62 2.13 -26.12
CA SER A 221 14.21 2.37 -27.44
C SER A 221 14.01 1.17 -28.38
N GLY A 222 13.67 0.00 -27.84
CA GLY A 222 13.42 -1.22 -28.58
C GLY A 222 13.31 -2.44 -27.67
N TYR A 223 13.35 -3.62 -28.28
CA TYR A 223 13.44 -4.90 -27.60
C TYR A 223 14.66 -5.67 -28.11
N ALA A 224 15.43 -6.26 -27.19
CA ALA A 224 16.55 -7.14 -27.50
C ALA A 224 16.23 -8.53 -26.91
N ASN A 225 16.11 -9.55 -27.76
CA ASN A 225 15.73 -10.92 -27.34
C ASN A 225 14.45 -10.96 -26.50
N GLY A 226 13.43 -10.16 -26.86
CA GLY A 226 12.17 -10.05 -26.12
C GLY A 226 12.25 -9.19 -24.84
N VAL A 227 13.44 -8.77 -24.42
CA VAL A 227 13.64 -7.91 -23.23
C VAL A 227 13.54 -6.43 -23.64
N PRO A 228 12.76 -5.60 -22.94
CA PRO A 228 12.70 -4.17 -23.22
C PRO A 228 14.05 -3.50 -23.00
N VAL A 229 14.46 -2.61 -23.92
CA VAL A 229 15.66 -1.78 -23.78
C VAL A 229 15.23 -0.38 -23.37
N PRO A 230 15.45 0.03 -22.11
CA PRO A 230 15.04 1.35 -21.63
C PRO A 230 15.69 2.49 -22.41
N ASN A 231 15.00 3.62 -22.50
CA ASN A 231 15.57 4.83 -23.08
C ASN A 231 16.83 5.27 -22.31
N SER A 232 17.91 5.59 -23.04
CA SER A 232 19.21 5.97 -22.47
C SER A 232 19.18 7.27 -21.66
N ASN A 233 18.21 8.15 -21.91
CA ASN A 233 18.09 9.43 -21.21
C ASN A 233 17.52 9.31 -19.78
N VAL A 234 16.98 8.13 -19.40
CA VAL A 234 16.33 7.93 -18.10
C VAL A 234 17.27 8.29 -16.95
N LEU A 235 18.52 7.80 -16.98
CA LEU A 235 19.47 8.09 -15.89
C LEU A 235 19.84 9.58 -15.86
N THR A 236 20.10 10.19 -17.02
CA THR A 236 20.50 11.59 -17.15
C THR A 236 19.45 12.56 -16.59
N ASP A 237 18.16 12.27 -16.81
CA ASP A 237 17.08 13.17 -16.41
C ASP A 237 16.49 12.85 -15.04
N LEU A 238 16.38 11.57 -14.65
CA LEU A 238 15.75 11.19 -13.38
C LEU A 238 16.71 11.30 -12.18
N LEU A 239 18.03 11.13 -12.38
CA LEU A 239 19.00 11.23 -11.29
C LEU A 239 19.03 12.63 -10.66
N PRO A 240 19.02 13.75 -11.41
CA PRO A 240 18.87 15.09 -10.84
C PRO A 240 17.59 15.27 -10.03
N ILE A 241 16.45 14.73 -10.49
CA ILE A 241 15.16 14.80 -9.78
C ILE A 241 15.25 14.10 -8.43
N TYR A 242 15.89 12.93 -8.38
CA TYR A 242 16.11 12.21 -7.12
C TYR A 242 17.04 12.96 -6.15
N ARG A 243 18.11 13.58 -6.67
CA ARG A 243 19.12 14.30 -5.88
C ARG A 243 18.61 15.62 -5.31
N ASP A 244 17.64 16.24 -5.97
CA ASP A 244 17.08 17.50 -5.51
C ASP A 244 16.31 17.33 -4.19
N ALA A 245 16.87 17.88 -3.11
CA ALA A 245 16.25 17.87 -1.79
C ALA A 245 14.97 18.72 -1.71
N LYS A 246 14.74 19.65 -2.65
CA LYS A 246 13.51 20.45 -2.73
C LYS A 246 12.37 19.70 -3.41
N THR A 247 12.67 18.62 -4.14
CA THR A 247 11.66 17.83 -4.83
C THR A 247 10.87 16.99 -3.81
N PRO A 248 9.53 16.94 -3.88
CA PRO A 248 8.72 16.15 -2.96
C PRO A 248 9.10 14.66 -2.97
N ASP A 249 9.03 14.01 -1.81
CA ASP A 249 9.49 12.62 -1.65
C ASP A 249 8.79 11.63 -2.59
N ALA A 250 7.50 11.82 -2.87
CA ALA A 250 6.77 10.96 -3.81
C ALA A 250 7.32 11.08 -5.25
N VAL A 251 7.76 12.27 -5.65
CA VAL A 251 8.38 12.50 -6.96
C VAL A 251 9.79 11.88 -7.00
N ARG A 252 10.55 12.00 -5.90
CA ARG A 252 11.87 11.33 -5.75
C ARG A 252 11.73 9.80 -5.78
N ALA A 253 10.69 9.26 -5.15
CA ALA A 253 10.36 7.84 -5.18
C ALA A 253 10.06 7.35 -6.60
N ALA A 254 9.26 8.10 -7.36
CA ALA A 254 8.98 7.79 -8.77
C ALA A 254 10.25 7.83 -9.63
N ALA A 255 11.14 8.81 -9.38
CA ALA A 255 12.42 8.89 -10.07
C ALA A 255 13.31 7.67 -9.77
N LEU A 256 13.41 7.26 -8.50
CA LEU A 256 14.14 6.05 -8.12
C LEU A 256 13.54 4.78 -8.71
N GLN A 257 12.21 4.66 -8.74
CA GLN A 257 11.55 3.52 -9.37
C GLN A 257 11.88 3.44 -10.87
N GLY A 258 11.92 4.60 -11.55
CA GLY A 258 12.34 4.67 -12.95
C GLY A 258 13.80 4.29 -13.16
N ILE A 259 14.70 4.71 -12.26
CA ILE A 259 16.11 4.34 -12.27
C ILE A 259 16.30 2.83 -11.99
N ASP A 260 15.56 2.25 -11.04
CA ASP A 260 15.57 0.80 -10.77
C ASP A 260 15.21 0.01 -12.04
N ARG A 261 14.15 0.41 -12.75
CA ARG A 261 13.80 -0.20 -14.04
C ARG A 261 14.94 -0.07 -15.04
N TYR A 262 15.50 1.13 -15.21
CA TYR A 262 16.59 1.37 -16.15
C TYR A 262 17.77 0.45 -15.89
N VAL A 263 18.23 0.38 -14.64
CA VAL A 263 19.36 -0.44 -14.23
C VAL A 263 19.08 -1.94 -14.39
N ARG A 264 17.85 -2.38 -14.12
CA ARG A 264 17.45 -3.80 -14.25
C ARG A 264 17.54 -4.31 -15.68
N TYR A 265 17.14 -3.51 -16.66
CA TYR A 265 17.03 -3.94 -18.06
C TYR A 265 18.19 -3.45 -18.94
N THR A 266 19.01 -2.53 -18.46
CA THR A 266 20.20 -2.08 -19.19
C THR A 266 21.39 -2.95 -18.83
N PRO A 267 22.08 -3.58 -19.80
CA PRO A 267 23.32 -4.30 -19.51
C PRO A 267 24.32 -3.38 -18.79
N ILE A 268 24.94 -3.88 -17.71
CA ILE A 268 25.84 -3.07 -16.86
C ILE A 268 26.96 -2.41 -17.67
N ALA A 269 27.49 -3.11 -18.69
CA ALA A 269 28.53 -2.60 -19.58
C ALA A 269 28.08 -1.41 -20.45
N SER A 270 26.77 -1.25 -20.67
CA SER A 270 26.18 -0.15 -21.45
C SER A 270 25.89 1.08 -20.60
N ILE A 271 25.97 0.98 -19.27
CA ILE A 271 25.80 2.11 -18.36
C ILE A 271 27.12 2.88 -18.29
N ALA A 272 27.09 4.18 -18.63
CA ALA A 272 28.27 5.03 -18.59
C ALA A 272 28.96 4.98 -17.21
N ALA A 273 30.28 4.78 -17.19
CA ALA A 273 31.04 4.55 -15.96
C ALA A 273 30.83 5.66 -14.91
N ALA A 274 30.84 6.93 -15.33
CA ALA A 274 30.58 8.07 -14.45
C ALA A 274 29.18 8.01 -13.83
N GLY A 275 28.16 7.65 -14.62
CA GLY A 275 26.78 7.48 -14.13
C GLY A 275 26.66 6.30 -13.16
N LYS A 276 27.33 5.18 -13.45
CA LYS A 276 27.38 4.02 -12.56
C LYS A 276 28.01 4.36 -11.21
N THR A 277 29.18 5.00 -11.20
CA THR A 277 29.87 5.38 -9.96
C THR A 277 29.06 6.36 -9.13
N ALA A 278 28.45 7.37 -9.78
CA ALA A 278 27.56 8.33 -9.13
C ALA A 278 26.36 7.64 -8.48
N LEU A 279 25.73 6.69 -9.19
CA LEU A 279 24.57 5.97 -8.68
C LEU A 279 24.93 5.01 -7.54
N LEU A 280 26.07 4.32 -7.62
CA LEU A 280 26.58 3.48 -6.52
C LEU A 280 26.81 4.32 -5.25
N ALA A 281 27.42 5.50 -5.37
CA ALA A 281 27.66 6.39 -4.24
C ALA A 281 26.33 6.85 -3.58
N ASP A 282 25.39 7.34 -4.40
CA ASP A 282 24.09 7.81 -3.93
C ASP A 282 23.28 6.69 -3.25
N MET A 283 23.26 5.49 -3.83
CA MET A 283 22.46 4.39 -3.28
C MET A 283 23.08 3.83 -1.99
N ASN A 284 24.40 3.76 -1.89
CA ASN A 284 25.08 3.43 -0.63
C ASN A 284 24.81 4.47 0.45
N GLN A 285 24.78 5.76 0.09
CA GLN A 285 24.40 6.81 1.03
C GLN A 285 22.94 6.65 1.48
N LEU A 286 22.01 6.44 0.56
CA LEU A 286 20.58 6.31 0.87
C LEU A 286 20.29 5.11 1.78
N VAL A 287 20.93 3.97 1.52
CA VAL A 287 20.66 2.75 2.27
C VAL A 287 21.20 2.79 3.70
N GLN A 288 22.24 3.59 3.95
CA GLN A 288 22.84 3.78 5.27
C GLN A 288 22.29 4.99 6.03
N ALA A 289 21.63 5.92 5.34
CA ALA A 289 21.07 7.12 5.95
C ALA A 289 19.91 6.80 6.91
N ASP A 290 19.81 7.58 7.97
CA ASP A 290 18.61 7.62 8.80
C ASP A 290 17.52 8.47 8.12
N PRO A 291 16.23 8.25 8.46
CA PRO A 291 15.14 9.06 7.93
C PRO A 291 15.37 10.55 8.22
N PRO A 292 15.33 11.43 7.20
CA PRO A 292 15.42 12.87 7.42
C PRO A 292 14.30 13.39 8.33
N ALA A 293 14.56 14.48 9.05
CA ALA A 293 13.58 15.10 9.94
C ALA A 293 12.24 15.35 9.22
N GLY A 294 11.15 14.87 9.82
CA GLY A 294 9.79 14.98 9.25
C GLY A 294 9.41 13.92 8.22
N ARG A 295 10.33 13.04 7.80
CA ARG A 295 10.01 11.88 6.95
C ARG A 295 9.62 10.67 7.81
N ASP A 296 8.51 10.04 7.47
CA ASP A 296 8.11 8.77 8.06
C ASP A 296 9.17 7.68 7.81
N PRO A 297 9.64 6.96 8.85
CA PRO A 297 10.58 5.85 8.71
C PRO A 297 10.15 4.79 7.68
N MET A 298 8.85 4.49 7.57
CA MET A 298 8.35 3.54 6.57
C MET A 298 8.47 4.08 5.15
N ALA A 299 8.13 5.36 4.94
CA ALA A 299 8.36 6.03 3.66
C ALA A 299 9.86 6.07 3.29
N HIS A 300 10.75 6.25 4.27
CA HIS A 300 12.18 6.17 4.03
C HIS A 300 12.64 4.75 3.65
N ALA A 301 12.19 3.73 4.37
CA ALA A 301 12.46 2.33 4.05
C ALA A 301 11.99 1.93 2.64
N TYR A 302 10.87 2.51 2.18
CA TYR A 302 10.39 2.32 0.81
C TYR A 302 11.39 2.84 -0.24
N LEU A 303 12.04 3.99 0.01
CA LEU A 303 13.11 4.50 -0.87
C LEU A 303 14.37 3.62 -0.79
N GLN A 304 14.75 3.20 0.42
CA GLN A 304 15.91 2.32 0.63
C GLN A 304 15.74 0.98 -0.10
N ARG A 305 14.51 0.45 -0.20
CA ARG A 305 14.22 -0.75 -0.99
C ARG A 305 14.65 -0.61 -2.46
N PHE A 306 14.42 0.54 -3.08
CA PHE A 306 14.89 0.79 -4.45
C PHE A 306 16.41 0.93 -4.51
N ALA A 307 17.03 1.57 -3.51
CA ALA A 307 18.48 1.66 -3.42
C ALA A 307 19.12 0.27 -3.36
N VAL A 308 18.57 -0.63 -2.55
CA VAL A 308 19.00 -2.04 -2.47
C VAL A 308 18.88 -2.72 -3.83
N ASN A 309 17.75 -2.59 -4.54
CA ASN A 309 17.60 -3.17 -5.88
C ASN A 309 18.65 -2.66 -6.86
N ILE A 310 18.85 -1.34 -6.89
CA ILE A 310 19.80 -0.70 -7.79
C ILE A 310 21.22 -1.17 -7.48
N LEU A 311 21.62 -1.22 -6.20
CA LEU A 311 22.94 -1.71 -5.79
C LEU A 311 23.15 -3.18 -6.19
N SER A 312 22.16 -4.05 -5.95
CA SER A 312 22.23 -5.47 -6.32
C SER A 312 22.31 -5.71 -7.83
N ASN A 313 21.76 -4.82 -8.65
CA ASN A 313 21.86 -4.93 -10.10
C ASN A 313 23.17 -4.32 -10.66
N LEU A 314 23.83 -3.41 -9.93
CA LEU A 314 25.06 -2.74 -10.39
C LEU A 314 26.36 -3.36 -9.87
N SER A 315 26.28 -4.06 -8.74
CA SER A 315 27.41 -4.62 -8.01
C SER A 315 27.06 -6.01 -7.47
N ASN A 316 28.07 -6.86 -7.39
CA ASN A 316 27.97 -8.21 -6.83
C ASN A 316 29.24 -8.55 -6.04
N ASP A 317 29.59 -7.66 -5.10
CA ASP A 317 30.85 -7.72 -4.35
C ASP A 317 30.62 -7.94 -2.84
N ALA A 318 31.72 -8.16 -2.11
CA ALA A 318 31.68 -8.37 -0.68
C ALA A 318 31.18 -7.14 0.10
N ASN A 319 31.29 -5.93 -0.46
CA ASN A 319 30.84 -4.70 0.20
C ASN A 319 29.31 -4.59 0.17
N LEU A 320 28.69 -4.94 -0.95
CA LEU A 320 27.25 -5.10 -1.04
C LEU A 320 26.76 -6.13 -0.04
N ALA A 321 27.39 -7.31 0.00
CA ALA A 321 27.04 -8.37 0.94
C ALA A 321 27.06 -7.89 2.41
N LYS A 322 28.12 -7.18 2.82
CA LYS A 322 28.23 -6.57 4.17
C LYS A 322 27.09 -5.59 4.45
N THR A 323 26.80 -4.72 3.49
CA THR A 323 25.73 -3.73 3.59
C THR A 323 24.37 -4.40 3.77
N LEU A 324 24.05 -5.39 2.95
CA LEU A 324 22.77 -6.12 3.01
C LEU A 324 22.57 -6.84 4.34
N VAL A 325 23.62 -7.53 4.83
CA VAL A 325 23.58 -8.19 6.15
C VAL A 325 23.37 -7.16 7.25
N SER A 326 24.14 -6.08 7.26
CA SER A 326 24.04 -5.00 8.26
C SER A 326 22.64 -4.39 8.34
N ILE A 327 21.97 -4.19 7.20
CA ILE A 327 20.60 -3.65 7.15
C ILE A 327 19.61 -4.69 7.68
N SER A 328 19.74 -5.94 7.23
CA SER A 328 18.84 -7.03 7.62
C SER A 328 18.87 -7.33 9.12
N THR A 329 20.03 -7.14 9.78
CA THR A 329 20.23 -7.41 11.21
C THR A 329 20.03 -6.18 12.10
N LYS A 330 19.88 -4.97 11.56
CA LYS A 330 19.70 -3.73 12.35
C LYS A 330 18.32 -3.71 13.01
N ALA A 331 18.23 -3.95 14.33
CA ALA A 331 16.95 -4.05 15.05
C ALA A 331 15.98 -2.87 14.82
N THR A 332 16.50 -1.65 14.62
CA THR A 332 15.66 -0.47 14.37
C THR A 332 15.21 -0.29 12.92
N ALA A 333 15.74 -1.09 11.98
CA ALA A 333 15.35 -1.03 10.58
C ALA A 333 13.94 -1.60 10.39
N PRO A 334 13.05 -0.90 9.66
CA PRO A 334 11.73 -1.42 9.34
C PRO A 334 11.80 -2.73 8.58
N ASP A 335 10.86 -3.64 8.85
CA ASP A 335 10.85 -4.98 8.23
C ASP A 335 10.83 -4.93 6.70
N LEU A 336 10.20 -3.90 6.12
CA LEU A 336 10.17 -3.69 4.67
C LEU A 336 11.57 -3.68 4.04
N VAL A 337 12.54 -2.98 4.63
CA VAL A 337 13.90 -2.90 4.09
C VAL A 337 14.78 -4.03 4.61
N ALA A 338 14.59 -4.45 5.87
CA ALA A 338 15.38 -5.51 6.48
C ALA A 338 15.15 -6.87 5.80
N LEU A 339 13.89 -7.27 5.60
CA LEU A 339 13.53 -8.52 4.92
C LEU A 339 13.93 -8.49 3.44
N HIS A 340 13.71 -7.36 2.77
CA HIS A 340 14.11 -7.18 1.38
C HIS A 340 15.63 -7.30 1.21
N SER A 341 16.41 -6.73 2.15
CA SER A 341 17.87 -6.84 2.16
C SER A 341 18.33 -8.26 2.44
N ALA A 342 17.66 -8.98 3.36
CA ALA A 342 17.91 -10.40 3.62
C ALA A 342 17.72 -11.22 2.34
N ALA A 343 16.58 -11.08 1.66
CA ALA A 343 16.31 -11.81 0.42
C ALA A 343 17.34 -11.50 -0.68
N LYS A 344 17.73 -10.22 -0.81
CA LYS A 344 18.73 -9.79 -1.81
C LYS A 344 20.13 -10.31 -1.49
N PHE A 345 20.48 -10.49 -0.23
CA PHE A 345 21.73 -11.15 0.16
C PHE A 345 21.81 -12.58 -0.38
N GLY A 346 20.68 -13.29 -0.44
CA GLY A 346 20.57 -14.61 -1.05
C GLY A 346 20.93 -14.67 -2.53
N SER A 347 20.80 -13.55 -3.25
CA SER A 347 21.11 -13.45 -4.69
C SER A 347 22.55 -13.03 -4.99
N VAL A 348 23.35 -12.70 -3.98
CA VAL A 348 24.76 -12.35 -4.15
C VAL A 348 25.56 -13.62 -4.45
N GLU A 349 26.56 -13.51 -5.34
CA GLU A 349 27.41 -14.65 -5.72
C GLU A 349 28.09 -15.30 -4.49
N SER A 350 28.09 -16.64 -4.44
CA SER A 350 28.63 -17.41 -3.32
C SER A 350 30.10 -17.07 -2.99
N ASN A 351 30.90 -16.70 -4.00
CA ASN A 351 32.30 -16.29 -3.82
C ASN A 351 32.42 -14.92 -3.14
N ALA A 352 31.47 -14.01 -3.36
CA ALA A 352 31.48 -12.67 -2.80
C ALA A 352 30.98 -12.65 -1.34
N VAL A 353 30.13 -13.60 -0.94
CA VAL A 353 29.59 -13.69 0.43
C VAL A 353 30.46 -14.49 1.40
N LYS A 354 31.40 -15.30 0.90
CA LYS A 354 32.22 -16.18 1.73
C LYS A 354 33.07 -15.38 2.73
N GLY A 355 32.89 -15.65 4.02
CA GLY A 355 33.62 -14.96 5.09
C GLY A 355 33.16 -13.51 5.35
N VAL A 356 32.08 -13.06 4.72
CA VAL A 356 31.49 -11.73 4.95
C VAL A 356 30.74 -11.67 6.27
N VAL A 357 30.20 -12.80 6.73
CA VAL A 357 29.40 -12.89 7.96
C VAL A 357 30.30 -13.41 9.10
N PRO A 358 30.86 -12.54 9.95
CA PRO A 358 31.76 -12.96 11.03
C PRO A 358 31.02 -13.68 12.16
N THR A 359 29.75 -13.32 12.40
CA THR A 359 28.92 -13.90 13.47
C THR A 359 27.60 -14.44 12.92
N PRO A 360 27.60 -15.64 12.31
CA PRO A 360 26.39 -16.22 11.74
C PRO A 360 25.26 -16.41 12.77
N LYS A 361 25.63 -16.67 14.02
CA LYS A 361 24.71 -16.76 15.15
C LYS A 361 23.89 -15.48 15.35
N ASP A 362 24.50 -14.30 15.16
CA ASP A 362 23.80 -13.02 15.32
C ASP A 362 22.83 -12.77 14.17
N VAL A 363 23.17 -13.20 12.95
CA VAL A 363 22.27 -13.11 11.79
C VAL A 363 21.05 -13.98 12.02
N VAL A 364 21.26 -15.26 12.37
CA VAL A 364 20.18 -16.21 12.68
C VAL A 364 19.30 -15.68 13.82
N LYS A 365 19.92 -15.16 14.89
CA LYS A 365 19.21 -14.57 16.02
C LYS A 365 18.32 -13.41 15.58
N ASN A 366 18.89 -12.40 14.91
CA ASN A 366 18.14 -11.21 14.52
C ASN A 366 17.01 -11.51 13.53
N TRP A 367 17.24 -12.40 12.56
CA TRP A 367 16.19 -12.82 11.62
C TRP A 367 15.08 -13.62 12.33
N SER A 368 15.44 -14.45 13.31
CA SER A 368 14.47 -15.19 14.14
C SER A 368 13.67 -14.25 15.05
N THR A 369 14.31 -13.25 15.66
CA THR A 369 13.64 -12.22 16.46
C THR A 369 12.60 -11.49 15.64
N ARG A 370 12.94 -11.05 14.41
CA ARG A 370 11.96 -10.41 13.51
C ARG A 370 10.79 -11.32 13.16
N ALA A 371 11.06 -12.60 12.89
CA ALA A 371 10.02 -13.57 12.58
C ALA A 371 9.05 -13.75 13.77
N VAL A 372 9.61 -13.91 14.97
CA VAL A 372 8.84 -14.02 16.22
C VAL A 372 8.03 -12.75 16.49
N GLU A 373 8.61 -11.56 16.37
CA GLU A 373 7.91 -10.29 16.57
C GLU A 373 6.77 -10.11 15.57
N THR A 374 6.99 -10.47 14.30
CA THR A 374 5.94 -10.42 13.27
C THR A 374 4.80 -11.38 13.60
N MET A 375 5.10 -12.62 13.99
CA MET A 375 4.09 -13.59 14.42
C MET A 375 3.31 -13.10 15.64
N LYS A 376 4.00 -12.58 16.66
CA LYS A 376 3.38 -11.98 17.85
C LYS A 376 2.46 -10.82 17.47
N SER A 377 2.90 -9.94 16.55
CA SER A 377 2.08 -8.82 16.06
C SER A 377 0.78 -9.31 15.40
N GLU A 378 0.83 -10.39 14.62
CA GLU A 378 -0.35 -10.97 13.99
C GLU A 378 -1.27 -11.66 15.01
N ILE A 379 -0.72 -12.36 16.00
CA ILE A 379 -1.49 -12.92 17.12
C ILE A 379 -2.24 -11.80 17.85
N THR A 380 -1.56 -10.69 18.17
CA THR A 380 -2.19 -9.53 18.82
C THR A 380 -3.28 -8.92 17.95
N ARG A 381 -3.03 -8.74 16.65
CA ARG A 381 -4.01 -8.20 15.70
C ARG A 381 -5.28 -9.04 15.62
N LEU A 382 -5.13 -10.36 15.46
CA LEU A 382 -6.24 -11.30 15.37
C LEU A 382 -7.01 -11.41 16.71
N LYS A 383 -6.32 -11.42 17.85
CA LYS A 383 -6.98 -11.35 19.18
C LYS A 383 -7.79 -10.06 19.35
N ALA A 384 -7.28 -8.92 18.88
CA ALA A 384 -8.00 -7.65 18.93
C ALA A 384 -9.26 -7.64 18.06
N LEU A 385 -9.19 -8.24 16.86
CA LEU A 385 -10.35 -8.40 15.98
C LEU A 385 -11.43 -9.29 16.61
N ASN A 386 -11.05 -10.41 17.22
CA ASN A 386 -12.00 -11.27 17.95
C ASN A 386 -12.71 -10.52 19.09
N LYS A 387 -12.00 -9.66 19.82
CA LYS A 387 -12.57 -8.85 20.89
C LYS A 387 -13.60 -7.83 20.36
N GLN A 388 -13.34 -7.23 19.21
CA GLN A 388 -14.27 -6.30 18.55
C GLN A 388 -15.51 -7.03 17.98
N GLY A 389 -15.32 -8.20 17.39
CA GLY A 389 -16.41 -9.07 16.95
C GLY A 389 -17.30 -9.50 18.13
N ALA A 390 -16.69 -9.89 19.25
CA ALA A 390 -17.40 -10.24 20.48
C ALA A 390 -18.19 -9.05 21.05
N MET A 391 -17.61 -7.84 21.06
CA MET A 391 -18.33 -6.62 21.49
C MET A 391 -19.50 -6.26 20.57
N MET A 392 -19.38 -6.42 19.25
CA MET A 392 -20.50 -6.22 18.31
C MET A 392 -21.58 -7.29 18.43
N THR A 393 -21.25 -8.52 18.82
CA THR A 393 -22.27 -9.55 19.09
C THR A 393 -22.98 -9.38 20.43
N ASP A 394 -22.34 -8.74 21.42
CA ASP A 394 -22.92 -8.47 22.74
C ASP A 394 -23.73 -7.16 22.74
N THR A 395 -23.32 -6.17 21.95
CA THR A 395 -24.20 -5.08 21.51
C THR A 395 -25.00 -5.53 20.30
N ARG A 396 -25.93 -6.48 20.52
CA ARG A 396 -27.12 -6.55 19.68
C ARG A 396 -27.87 -5.22 19.84
N VAL A 397 -27.47 -4.22 19.05
CA VAL A 397 -28.45 -3.33 18.44
C VAL A 397 -29.33 -4.30 17.65
N LYS A 398 -30.36 -4.85 18.32
CA LYS A 398 -31.49 -5.46 17.63
C LYS A 398 -31.88 -4.39 16.65
N GLN A 399 -31.62 -4.61 15.36
CA GLN A 399 -32.31 -3.83 14.34
C GLN A 399 -33.78 -3.82 14.77
N PRO A 400 -34.43 -2.64 14.87
CA PRO A 400 -35.84 -2.59 15.22
C PRO A 400 -36.56 -3.60 14.33
N LEU A 401 -37.44 -4.41 14.93
CA LEU A 401 -38.22 -5.38 14.17
C LEU A 401 -38.89 -4.64 13.01
N ASP A 402 -38.93 -5.30 11.86
CA ASP A 402 -39.51 -4.78 10.62
C ASP A 402 -40.80 -3.98 10.92
N PRO A 403 -40.92 -2.72 10.49
CA PRO A 403 -42.07 -1.88 10.81
C PRO A 403 -43.42 -2.48 10.39
N GLU A 404 -43.43 -3.41 9.43
CA GLU A 404 -44.61 -4.18 9.04
C GLU A 404 -45.17 -5.06 10.17
N LYS A 405 -44.35 -5.47 11.15
CA LYS A 405 -44.84 -6.17 12.36
C LYS A 405 -45.42 -5.23 13.42
N TYR A 406 -45.19 -3.93 13.32
CA TYR A 406 -45.77 -2.91 14.21
C TYR A 406 -47.07 -2.33 13.66
N LEU A 407 -47.23 -2.33 12.33
CA LEU A 407 -48.48 -2.01 11.66
C LEU A 407 -49.29 -3.30 11.56
N GLY A 408 -50.04 -3.63 12.61
CA GLY A 408 -50.92 -4.80 12.67
C GLY A 408 -52.07 -4.74 11.66
N ILE A 409 -51.75 -4.75 10.37
CA ILE A 409 -52.68 -5.10 9.30
C ILE A 409 -52.58 -6.62 9.19
N LYS A 410 -53.43 -7.31 9.94
CA LYS A 410 -53.82 -8.66 9.54
C LYS A 410 -54.56 -8.50 8.22
N SER A 411 -53.90 -8.82 7.11
CA SER A 411 -54.64 -9.20 5.92
C SER A 411 -55.24 -10.56 6.23
N ASP A 412 -56.49 -10.55 6.69
CA ASP A 412 -57.36 -11.71 6.61
C ASP A 412 -57.60 -11.95 5.11
N ASP A 413 -56.72 -12.72 4.47
CA ASP A 413 -56.94 -13.42 3.19
C ASP A 413 -55.60 -13.99 2.74
N GLU A 414 -55.28 -15.22 3.18
CA GLU A 414 -54.58 -16.20 2.35
C GLU A 414 -54.61 -17.57 3.04
N GLU A 415 -55.81 -18.15 3.08
CA GLU A 415 -56.00 -19.59 3.25
C GLU A 415 -56.59 -20.13 1.94
N ASN A 416 -55.89 -21.09 1.34
CA ASN A 416 -56.24 -21.88 0.14
C ASN A 416 -56.01 -21.24 -1.24
N LYS A 417 -55.02 -21.75 -1.99
CA LYS A 417 -55.24 -22.74 -3.09
C LYS A 417 -53.94 -23.20 -3.79
N PRO A 418 -54.00 -24.31 -4.56
CA PRO A 418 -52.92 -25.30 -4.62
C PRO A 418 -52.03 -25.21 -5.87
N THR A 419 -50.95 -25.98 -5.80
CA THR A 419 -50.07 -26.43 -6.89
C THR A 419 -50.79 -26.89 -8.15
N THR A 420 -50.43 -26.34 -9.32
CA THR A 420 -50.51 -27.02 -10.61
C THR A 420 -49.36 -26.60 -11.53
N ASN A 421 -48.61 -27.60 -11.99
CA ASN A 421 -47.80 -27.53 -13.21
C ASN A 421 -48.71 -27.31 -14.42
N ALA A 422 -48.40 -26.33 -15.27
CA ALA A 422 -48.74 -26.38 -16.68
C ALA A 422 -47.86 -25.39 -17.46
N MET A 423 -47.13 -25.92 -18.45
CA MET A 423 -46.54 -25.13 -19.52
C MET A 423 -47.66 -24.49 -20.35
N SER A 424 -47.53 -23.21 -20.69
CA SER A 424 -48.10 -22.66 -21.92
C SER A 424 -47.12 -21.66 -22.49
N MET A 425 -46.61 -22.00 -23.66
CA MET A 425 -46.12 -21.03 -24.62
C MET A 425 -47.26 -20.08 -25.01
N GLU A 426 -46.87 -18.90 -25.46
CA GLU A 426 -47.23 -18.34 -26.78
C GLU A 426 -47.53 -16.84 -26.72
N ASP A 427 -46.73 -16.13 -27.51
CA ASP A 427 -47.00 -14.89 -28.23
C ASP A 427 -47.56 -13.67 -27.50
N SER A 428 -46.70 -12.67 -27.33
CA SER A 428 -46.73 -11.49 -28.22
C SER A 428 -45.73 -10.43 -27.76
N MET A 429 -44.86 -10.00 -28.68
CA MET A 429 -44.29 -8.65 -28.86
C MET A 429 -42.81 -8.71 -29.23
N MET A 430 -42.68 -8.84 -30.55
CA MET A 430 -41.55 -8.65 -31.42
C MET A 430 -40.99 -7.21 -31.32
N ASP A 431 -39.69 -7.11 -31.56
CA ASP A 431 -39.04 -6.08 -32.40
C ASP A 431 -38.52 -4.77 -31.77
N SER A 432 -37.27 -4.82 -31.31
CA SER A 432 -36.27 -3.74 -31.43
C SER A 432 -34.91 -4.25 -30.95
N MET A 433 -34.31 -5.16 -31.71
CA MET A 433 -32.88 -5.43 -31.66
C MET A 433 -32.17 -4.44 -32.59
N ASP A 434 -31.40 -3.50 -32.03
CA ASP A 434 -30.30 -2.89 -32.77
C ASP A 434 -29.02 -2.84 -31.91
N SER A 435 -28.13 -3.76 -32.27
CA SER A 435 -26.69 -3.89 -32.08
C SER A 435 -25.94 -2.71 -31.45
N SER A 436 -25.52 -2.80 -30.18
CA SER A 436 -24.33 -2.06 -29.68
C SER A 436 -23.76 -2.40 -28.28
N MET A 437 -24.08 -3.53 -27.63
CA MET A 437 -23.52 -3.80 -26.28
C MET A 437 -23.04 -5.24 -26.03
N MET A 438 -22.19 -5.75 -26.92
CA MET A 438 -21.43 -6.96 -26.60
C MET A 438 -20.06 -6.94 -27.27
N GLU A 439 -19.14 -6.16 -26.72
CA GLU A 439 -17.71 -6.33 -27.00
C GLU A 439 -16.86 -6.12 -25.73
N SER A 440 -16.27 -7.22 -25.27
CA SER A 440 -14.96 -7.27 -24.62
C SER A 440 -14.82 -6.75 -23.18
N TYR A 441 -15.35 -7.52 -22.21
CA TYR A 441 -14.68 -7.67 -20.92
C TYR A 441 -13.62 -8.79 -21.05
N GLY A 442 -12.52 -8.45 -21.74
CA GLY A 442 -11.34 -9.29 -21.91
C GLY A 442 -10.16 -8.76 -21.10
N SER A 443 -9.68 -9.61 -20.18
CA SER A 443 -8.39 -9.65 -19.49
C SER A 443 -7.27 -8.66 -19.90
N GLY A 444 -6.54 -8.16 -18.89
CA GLY A 444 -5.23 -7.54 -19.11
C GLY A 444 -4.62 -6.90 -17.86
N MET A 445 -4.40 -7.68 -16.80
CA MET A 445 -3.57 -7.25 -15.67
C MET A 445 -2.10 -7.54 -15.99
N ASP A 446 -1.52 -6.71 -16.87
CA ASP A 446 -0.09 -6.71 -17.17
C ASP A 446 0.66 -5.97 -16.06
N GLY A 447 1.25 -6.74 -15.16
CA GLY A 447 2.02 -6.24 -14.01
C GLY A 447 2.93 -7.28 -13.35
N MET A 448 3.18 -8.41 -14.02
CA MET A 448 4.14 -9.45 -13.62
C MET A 448 5.03 -9.82 -14.82
N GLU A 449 5.81 -8.85 -15.31
CA GLU A 449 6.91 -9.16 -16.23
C GLU A 449 8.11 -9.67 -15.41
N GLY A 450 8.14 -10.99 -15.23
CA GLY A 450 9.24 -11.69 -14.54
C GLY A 450 9.12 -13.23 -14.54
N MET A 451 8.33 -13.83 -15.43
CA MET A 451 8.07 -15.27 -15.43
C MET A 451 8.15 -15.93 -16.81
N ASP A 452 8.87 -15.32 -17.77
CA ASP A 452 9.00 -15.78 -19.16
C ASP A 452 10.28 -16.59 -19.44
N SER A 453 10.70 -17.48 -18.52
CA SER A 453 11.83 -18.38 -18.79
C SER A 453 11.63 -19.82 -18.30
N MET A 454 10.39 -20.27 -18.11
CA MET A 454 10.10 -21.65 -17.68
C MET A 454 9.03 -22.37 -18.50
N MET A 455 8.85 -22.01 -19.78
CA MET A 455 7.82 -22.61 -20.62
C MET A 455 8.34 -23.26 -21.91
N ASP A 456 9.50 -23.92 -21.85
CA ASP A 456 10.03 -24.70 -22.98
C ASP A 456 10.52 -26.09 -22.53
N GLY A 457 9.64 -26.83 -21.85
CA GLY A 457 9.99 -28.15 -21.34
C GLY A 457 8.88 -28.88 -20.57
N MET A 458 7.65 -28.94 -21.08
CA MET A 458 6.67 -29.90 -20.59
C MET A 458 5.82 -30.49 -21.71
N GLY A 459 6.44 -31.42 -22.43
CA GLY A 459 5.72 -32.50 -23.07
C GLY A 459 5.43 -33.60 -22.05
N GLY A 460 4.18 -34.06 -22.03
CA GLY A 460 3.78 -35.33 -21.41
C GLY A 460 3.31 -35.24 -19.96
N TYR A 461 2.39 -36.16 -19.63
CA TYR A 461 1.70 -36.38 -18.35
C TYR A 461 0.54 -35.41 -18.09
N GLY A 462 -0.70 -35.85 -17.95
CA GLY A 462 -1.22 -37.18 -17.71
C GLY A 462 -2.56 -36.96 -17.01
N MET A 463 -3.64 -37.27 -17.72
CA MET A 463 -5.02 -37.22 -17.24
C MET A 463 -5.22 -38.15 -16.04
N MET A 464 -4.99 -37.67 -14.81
CA MET A 464 -5.55 -38.24 -13.59
C MET A 464 -5.30 -37.26 -12.43
N SER A 465 -6.29 -36.41 -12.13
CA SER A 465 -6.36 -35.79 -10.82
C SER A 465 -7.65 -36.25 -10.17
N GLY A 466 -7.52 -37.16 -9.22
CA GLY A 466 -8.57 -37.49 -8.28
C GLY A 466 -9.10 -36.24 -7.59
N MET A 467 -10.37 -36.30 -7.19
CA MET A 467 -11.04 -35.29 -6.39
C MET A 467 -10.27 -35.06 -5.08
N VAL A 468 -9.41 -34.05 -5.04
CA VAL A 468 -8.92 -33.50 -3.78
C VAL A 468 -10.09 -32.76 -3.16
N ALA A 469 -10.51 -33.19 -1.97
CA ALA A 469 -11.58 -32.52 -1.21
C ALA A 469 -11.28 -31.02 -1.14
N ALA A 470 -12.21 -30.20 -1.61
CA ALA A 470 -12.07 -28.75 -1.60
C ALA A 470 -11.89 -28.29 -0.13
N ALA A 471 -10.74 -27.71 0.17
CA ALA A 471 -10.47 -27.11 1.48
C ALA A 471 -11.57 -26.09 1.79
N LYS A 472 -12.03 -26.04 3.05
CA LYS A 472 -13.05 -25.07 3.45
C LYS A 472 -12.49 -23.65 3.25
N PRO A 473 -13.31 -22.69 2.79
CA PRO A 473 -12.84 -21.33 2.60
C PRO A 473 -12.39 -20.75 3.95
N LYS A 474 -11.11 -20.38 4.04
CA LYS A 474 -10.52 -19.76 5.24
C LYS A 474 -11.05 -18.33 5.42
N PRO A 475 -11.19 -17.82 6.66
CA PRO A 475 -11.56 -16.42 6.91
C PRO A 475 -10.57 -15.44 6.25
N PRO A 476 -11.04 -14.29 5.74
CA PRO A 476 -10.18 -13.32 5.04
C PRO A 476 -9.05 -12.78 5.94
N GLU A 477 -9.27 -12.70 7.26
CA GLU A 477 -8.29 -12.25 8.25
C GLU A 477 -7.12 -13.24 8.38
N VAL A 478 -7.44 -14.54 8.32
CA VAL A 478 -6.46 -15.64 8.32
C VAL A 478 -5.68 -15.63 7.00
N VAL A 479 -6.37 -15.44 5.87
CA VAL A 479 -5.71 -15.35 4.55
C VAL A 479 -4.73 -14.17 4.50
N ALA A 480 -5.12 -12.99 5.00
CA ALA A 480 -4.23 -11.84 5.06
C ALA A 480 -3.02 -12.08 5.97
N SER A 481 -3.22 -12.72 7.13
CA SER A 481 -2.13 -13.10 8.04
C SER A 481 -1.17 -14.10 7.38
N LEU A 482 -1.70 -15.13 6.73
CA LEU A 482 -0.93 -16.13 5.99
C LEU A 482 -0.08 -15.48 4.90
N GLN A 483 -0.65 -14.57 4.11
CA GLN A 483 0.08 -13.86 3.06
C GLN A 483 1.26 -13.07 3.63
N LYS A 484 1.06 -12.36 4.75
CA LYS A 484 2.11 -11.58 5.40
C LYS A 484 3.22 -12.48 5.97
N LEU A 485 2.87 -13.54 6.69
CA LEU A 485 3.84 -14.45 7.28
C LEU A 485 4.60 -15.25 6.23
N ASN A 486 3.92 -15.75 5.19
CA ASN A 486 4.58 -16.46 4.09
C ASN A 486 5.56 -15.54 3.36
N TYR A 487 5.17 -14.30 3.05
CA TYR A 487 6.08 -13.35 2.43
C TYR A 487 7.36 -13.15 3.27
N MET A 488 7.20 -12.93 4.58
CA MET A 488 8.33 -12.78 5.49
C MET A 488 9.22 -14.03 5.51
N PHE A 489 8.64 -15.22 5.68
CA PHE A 489 9.39 -16.47 5.72
C PHE A 489 10.11 -16.76 4.40
N GLU A 490 9.47 -16.48 3.27
CA GLU A 490 10.08 -16.57 1.94
C GLU A 490 11.28 -15.64 1.81
N GLN A 491 11.20 -14.38 2.28
CA GLN A 491 12.33 -13.46 2.23
C GLN A 491 13.52 -13.95 3.08
N ILE A 492 13.24 -14.46 4.29
CA ILE A 492 14.26 -15.01 5.19
C ILE A 492 14.88 -16.28 4.59
N HIS A 493 14.05 -17.18 4.07
CA HIS A 493 14.51 -18.42 3.42
C HIS A 493 15.37 -18.13 2.19
N LEU A 494 14.94 -17.19 1.35
CA LEU A 494 15.71 -16.70 0.20
C LEU A 494 17.05 -16.14 0.65
N GLY A 495 17.09 -15.32 1.70
CA GLY A 495 18.35 -14.80 2.23
C GLY A 495 19.29 -15.86 2.79
N ALA A 496 18.73 -16.93 3.35
CA ALA A 496 19.50 -18.01 3.95
C ALA A 496 20.06 -19.00 2.92
N THR A 497 19.30 -19.31 1.88
CA THR A 497 19.59 -20.39 0.93
C THR A 497 19.91 -19.91 -0.49
N GLY A 498 19.47 -18.70 -0.84
CA GLY A 498 19.43 -18.18 -2.21
C GLY A 498 18.38 -18.84 -3.12
N SER A 499 17.50 -19.67 -2.57
CA SER A 499 16.49 -20.42 -3.32
C SER A 499 15.07 -20.07 -2.85
N ALA A 500 14.15 -19.96 -3.81
CA ALA A 500 12.72 -19.83 -3.56
C ALA A 500 12.06 -21.17 -3.19
N GLN A 501 12.72 -22.29 -3.50
CA GLN A 501 12.24 -23.62 -3.15
C GLN A 501 12.60 -23.94 -1.71
N LEU A 502 11.61 -24.40 -0.93
CA LEU A 502 11.83 -24.82 0.47
C LEU A 502 12.85 -25.95 0.55
N GLY A 503 13.68 -25.90 1.59
CA GLY A 503 14.74 -26.86 1.85
C GLY A 503 16.11 -26.40 1.36
N THR A 504 17.12 -27.25 1.57
CA THR A 504 18.51 -26.92 1.24
C THR A 504 18.78 -27.16 -0.25
N PRO A 505 19.08 -26.12 -1.05
CA PRO A 505 19.39 -26.31 -2.46
C PRO A 505 20.74 -27.00 -2.65
N ARG A 506 20.91 -27.70 -3.78
CA ARG A 506 22.16 -28.38 -4.13
C ARG A 506 23.37 -27.44 -4.18
N ASN A 507 23.16 -26.22 -4.65
CA ASN A 507 24.15 -25.15 -4.70
C ASN A 507 23.67 -24.01 -3.79
N PRO A 508 24.01 -24.02 -2.49
CA PRO A 508 23.59 -22.97 -1.58
C PRO A 508 24.23 -21.63 -1.93
N ALA A 509 23.44 -20.58 -1.78
CA ALA A 509 23.87 -19.17 -1.77
C ALA A 509 23.40 -18.51 -0.46
N GLY A 510 23.54 -17.19 -0.35
CA GLY A 510 23.16 -16.46 0.86
C GLY A 510 23.93 -16.91 2.10
N LEU A 511 23.23 -17.01 3.24
CA LEU A 511 23.85 -17.30 4.53
C LEU A 511 24.59 -18.65 4.54
N LEU A 512 24.00 -19.71 3.98
CA LEU A 512 24.64 -21.04 3.91
C LEU A 512 25.96 -21.03 3.16
N ALA A 513 26.11 -20.17 2.15
CA ALA A 513 27.35 -20.00 1.41
C ALA A 513 28.35 -19.05 2.12
N ALA A 514 27.84 -18.11 2.92
CA ALA A 514 28.64 -17.11 3.59
C ALA A 514 29.39 -17.63 4.81
N VAL A 515 28.82 -18.63 5.51
CA VAL A 515 29.34 -19.16 6.76
C VAL A 515 30.50 -20.16 6.57
N ASP A 516 31.36 -20.23 7.58
CA ASP A 516 32.40 -21.25 7.67
C ASP A 516 31.77 -22.65 7.92
N PRO A 517 32.48 -23.74 7.59
CA PRO A 517 31.96 -25.10 7.76
C PRO A 517 31.53 -25.47 9.19
N ALA A 518 32.13 -24.89 10.23
CA ALA A 518 31.77 -25.19 11.62
C ALA A 518 30.43 -24.53 12.02
N SER A 519 30.11 -23.39 11.41
CA SER A 519 28.83 -22.69 11.63
C SER A 519 27.68 -23.20 10.73
N LYS A 520 27.94 -24.02 9.71
CA LYS A 520 26.89 -24.56 8.82
C LYS A 520 25.78 -25.33 9.53
N PRO A 521 26.07 -26.26 10.47
CA PRO A 521 25.02 -27.02 11.15
C PRO A 521 24.03 -26.13 11.92
N LEU A 522 24.49 -24.98 12.43
CA LEU A 522 23.61 -24.01 13.11
C LEU A 522 22.56 -23.46 12.14
N VAL A 523 22.98 -23.04 10.93
CA VAL A 523 22.10 -22.47 9.92
C VAL A 523 21.16 -23.54 9.34
N GLU A 524 21.65 -24.75 9.11
CA GLU A 524 20.84 -25.88 8.62
C GLU A 524 19.77 -26.29 9.63
N ASN A 525 20.12 -26.42 10.91
CA ASN A 525 19.16 -26.73 11.97
C ASN A 525 18.09 -25.64 12.09
N TRP A 526 18.48 -24.37 12.00
CA TRP A 526 17.55 -23.26 12.00
C TRP A 526 16.61 -23.28 10.78
N LEU A 527 17.11 -23.60 9.58
CA LEU A 527 16.30 -23.74 8.37
C LEU A 527 15.30 -24.90 8.43
N ILE A 528 15.66 -26.01 9.09
CA ILE A 528 14.74 -27.12 9.35
C ILE A 528 13.56 -26.61 10.18
N VAL A 529 13.83 -25.95 11.31
CA VAL A 529 12.78 -25.39 12.18
C VAL A 529 11.95 -24.32 11.47
N LEU A 530 12.59 -23.47 10.67
CA LEU A 530 11.88 -22.47 9.85
C LEU A 530 10.91 -23.15 8.88
N THR A 531 11.34 -24.22 8.20
CA THR A 531 10.52 -24.98 7.26
C THR A 531 9.36 -25.71 7.97
N GLU A 532 9.60 -26.26 9.16
CA GLU A 532 8.55 -26.85 10.00
C GLU A 532 7.48 -25.81 10.35
N VAL A 533 7.89 -24.60 10.75
CA VAL A 533 6.94 -23.51 11.04
C VAL A 533 6.18 -23.06 9.81
N ILE A 534 6.85 -22.91 8.66
CA ILE A 534 6.18 -22.57 7.39
C ILE A 534 5.12 -23.61 7.06
N ASN A 535 5.46 -24.90 7.17
CA ASN A 535 4.52 -25.98 6.89
C ASN A 535 3.35 -25.98 7.87
N ALA A 536 3.63 -25.84 9.17
CA ALA A 536 2.61 -25.82 10.22
C ALA A 536 1.62 -24.66 10.04
N VAL A 537 2.11 -23.46 9.74
CA VAL A 537 1.28 -22.27 9.49
C VAL A 537 0.43 -22.44 8.22
N ASN A 538 0.94 -23.14 7.21
CA ASN A 538 0.22 -23.38 5.95
C ASN A 538 -0.68 -24.63 5.97
N GLU A 539 -0.85 -25.31 7.11
CA GLU A 539 -1.66 -26.52 7.17
C GLU A 539 -3.10 -26.28 6.71
N ASN A 540 -3.57 -27.17 5.83
CA ASN A 540 -4.94 -27.15 5.29
C ASN A 540 -6.01 -27.46 6.33
N LYS A 541 -5.64 -27.85 7.56
CA LYS A 541 -6.58 -28.12 8.65
C LYS A 541 -6.83 -26.88 9.53
N LEU A 542 -6.07 -25.80 9.33
CA LEU A 542 -6.25 -24.52 10.01
C LEU A 542 -7.38 -23.71 9.34
N ASP A 543 -8.58 -24.28 9.38
CA ASP A 543 -9.78 -23.76 8.71
C ASP A 543 -10.51 -22.69 9.51
N ASN A 544 -10.21 -22.57 10.81
CA ASN A 544 -10.82 -21.59 11.70
C ASN A 544 -9.76 -20.74 12.42
N GLU A 545 -10.17 -19.52 12.78
CA GLU A 545 -9.27 -18.52 13.37
C GLU A 545 -8.67 -18.98 14.70
N ARG A 546 -9.43 -19.72 15.52
CA ARG A 546 -8.97 -20.24 16.81
C ARG A 546 -7.85 -21.28 16.67
N ALA A 547 -8.00 -22.23 15.75
CA ALA A 547 -6.99 -23.24 15.46
C ALA A 547 -5.76 -22.57 14.84
N TYR A 548 -5.95 -21.60 13.95
CA TYR A 548 -4.87 -20.81 13.38
C TYR A 548 -4.10 -20.04 14.47
N LEU A 549 -4.79 -19.40 15.42
CA LEU A 549 -4.16 -18.71 16.54
C LEU A 549 -3.37 -19.64 17.45
N ALA A 550 -3.93 -20.79 17.81
CA ALA A 550 -3.23 -21.79 18.62
C ALA A 550 -1.97 -22.30 17.90
N ALA A 551 -2.05 -22.55 16.59
CA ALA A 551 -0.90 -22.94 15.79
C ALA A 551 0.17 -21.83 15.72
N LEU A 552 -0.22 -20.56 15.59
CA LEU A 552 0.73 -19.45 15.65
C LEU A 552 1.44 -19.36 17.00
N GLU A 553 0.70 -19.49 18.12
CA GLU A 553 1.27 -19.47 19.47
C GLU A 553 2.25 -20.63 19.71
N GLU A 554 1.93 -21.83 19.26
CA GLU A 554 2.83 -22.99 19.36
C GLU A 554 4.11 -22.78 18.55
N ASN A 555 3.99 -22.27 17.33
CA ASN A 555 5.14 -22.11 16.44
C ASN A 555 6.03 -20.90 16.82
N VAL A 556 5.50 -19.91 17.54
CA VAL A 556 6.32 -18.85 18.16
C VAL A 556 7.35 -19.45 19.11
N ILE A 557 6.96 -20.40 19.95
CA ILE A 557 7.86 -21.05 20.93
C ILE A 557 9.03 -21.76 20.22
N LYS A 558 8.77 -22.40 19.08
CA LYS A 558 9.79 -23.11 18.28
C LYS A 558 10.85 -22.14 17.73
N LEU A 559 10.46 -20.95 17.28
CA LEU A 559 11.38 -19.93 16.76
C LEU A 559 12.05 -19.10 17.86
N GLU A 560 11.41 -18.95 19.03
CA GLU A 560 11.96 -18.24 20.18
C GLU A 560 13.29 -18.84 20.64
N ALA A 561 13.46 -20.16 20.55
CA ALA A 561 14.73 -20.83 20.87
C ALA A 561 15.93 -20.27 20.09
N PHE A 562 15.73 -19.78 18.87
CA PHE A 562 16.77 -19.16 18.04
C PHE A 562 16.84 -17.64 18.24
N ALA A 563 15.72 -16.99 18.56
CA ALA A 563 15.67 -15.56 18.87
C ALA A 563 16.29 -15.22 20.24
N GLU A 564 16.20 -16.13 21.22
CA GLU A 564 16.67 -15.94 22.59
C GLU A 564 18.05 -16.55 22.86
N ALA A 565 18.70 -17.13 21.84
CA ALA A 565 19.97 -17.87 21.98
C ALA A 565 20.89 -17.20 23.01
N PRO A 566 21.30 -17.95 24.06
CA PRO A 566 21.65 -17.39 25.35
C PRO A 566 22.75 -16.36 25.18
N LYS A 567 22.59 -15.22 25.87
CA LYS A 567 23.72 -14.39 26.31
C LYS A 567 24.78 -15.40 26.74
N ALA A 568 25.92 -15.45 26.05
CA ALA A 568 26.97 -16.40 26.38
C ALA A 568 27.09 -16.39 27.90
N ALA A 569 26.94 -17.56 28.53
CA ALA A 569 27.32 -17.69 29.92
C ALA A 569 28.66 -17.00 30.04
N ALA A 570 28.76 -16.06 30.97
CA ALA A 570 30.03 -15.41 31.28
C ALA A 570 31.11 -16.48 31.25
N ASP A 571 32.16 -16.18 30.51
CA ASP A 571 33.32 -17.04 30.35
C ASP A 571 33.64 -17.67 31.73
N PRO A 572 33.82 -18.99 31.86
CA PRO A 572 34.24 -19.58 33.15
C PRO A 572 35.62 -19.08 33.63
N SER A 573 36.23 -18.12 32.92
CA SER A 573 37.38 -17.33 33.35
C SER A 573 37.03 -16.15 34.27
N ASP A 574 35.75 -15.72 34.37
CA ASP A 574 35.28 -14.78 35.39
C ASP A 574 35.03 -15.50 36.74
N THR A 575 36.07 -16.13 37.25
CA THR A 575 36.17 -16.30 38.71
C THR A 575 36.59 -14.94 39.26
N PRO A 576 35.91 -14.38 40.28
CA PRO A 576 36.35 -13.15 40.90
C PRO A 576 37.77 -13.38 41.42
N THR A 577 38.75 -12.74 40.78
CA THR A 577 40.13 -12.76 41.25
C THR A 577 40.10 -12.09 42.61
N ILE A 578 40.31 -12.88 43.66
CA ILE A 578 40.56 -12.34 45.00
C ILE A 578 41.79 -11.44 44.85
N PRO A 579 41.73 -10.16 45.26
CA PRO A 579 42.89 -9.28 45.19
C PRO A 579 44.04 -9.95 45.95
N SER A 580 45.19 -10.04 45.29
CA SER A 580 46.42 -10.75 45.69
C SER A 580 47.15 -10.08 46.86
N GLY A 581 46.42 -9.74 47.92
CA GLY A 581 46.93 -9.14 49.15
C GLY A 581 46.19 -9.56 50.42
N LEU A 582 45.36 -10.61 50.37
CA LEU A 582 44.58 -11.08 51.52
C LEU A 582 45.02 -12.45 52.07
N GLU A 583 46.03 -13.08 51.47
CA GLU A 583 46.62 -14.33 51.97
C GLU A 583 47.62 -14.10 53.11
N ASP A 584 48.20 -12.90 53.23
CA ASP A 584 49.15 -12.55 54.31
C ASP A 584 48.47 -12.17 55.65
N LEU A 585 47.14 -12.12 55.71
CA LEU A 585 46.39 -11.70 56.91
C LEU A 585 45.68 -12.85 57.65
N LEU A 586 45.75 -14.09 57.14
CA LEU A 586 45.13 -15.27 57.76
C LEU A 586 46.13 -16.41 58.06
N GLY A 587 47.44 -16.17 57.87
CA GLY A 587 48.51 -17.10 58.22
C GLY A 587 49.06 -16.98 59.65
N GLY A 588 48.33 -16.32 60.57
CA GLY A 588 48.79 -16.10 61.94
C GLY A 588 47.66 -15.87 62.92
N LEU A 589 46.90 -16.93 63.22
CA LEU A 589 46.19 -17.15 64.49
C LEU A 589 45.73 -18.61 64.58
#